data_AF-A0AAV4J489-F1
#
_entry.id   AF-A0AAV4J489-F1
#
_cell.length_a   1.000
_cell.length_b   1.000
_cell.length_c   1.000
_cell.angle_alpha   90.00
_cell.angle_beta   90.00
_cell.angle_gamma   90.00
#
_symmetry.space_group_name_H-M   'P 1'
#
loop_
_entity.id
_entity.type
_entity.pdbx_description
1 polymer ?
#
loop_
_entity_poly.entity_id
_entity_poly.type
_entity_poly.pdbx_seq_one_letter_code
_entity_poly.pdbx_strand_id
1 'polypeptide(L)'
;MDQADFEFKLCQTLEGKAENAVLQSTTQQDQLLEDLLKINSFGAKSTFDFNLKKRYEVLSVGNADRLIRRRKDPNEDEFKFIASLKEVFDIVKAAHEAIGHGGGKKTIAKVKKRWANITQEARYLYISFCEHCHQKKSRKVPKGLVVKPVQSHNIFSRCQIDLINYQTLPDGDFKYIMTYVNHFTKFCVLRPLTTKRAEEVATNLLDIFLTFGAPAILQSDIGREFVNAVIAELSTLWPELKLVTGRPRHPQSQVLFNA
;
A
#
# COMPACT_ATOMS: atom_id res chain seq x y z
N MET A 1 -3.19 -17.35 9.82
CA MET A 1 -4.47 -18.04 9.60
C MET A 1 -4.17 -19.52 9.59
N ASP A 2 -4.89 -20.30 10.36
CA ASP A 2 -4.74 -21.76 10.37
C ASP A 2 -5.49 -22.40 9.18
N GLN A 3 -5.28 -23.69 8.98
CA GLN A 3 -5.89 -24.44 7.87
C GLN A 3 -7.40 -24.57 8.04
N ALA A 4 -7.90 -24.68 9.28
CA ALA A 4 -9.34 -24.81 9.57
C ALA A 4 -10.12 -23.53 9.21
N ASP A 5 -9.57 -22.36 9.54
CA ASP A 5 -10.08 -21.04 9.17
C ASP A 5 -10.15 -20.87 7.65
N PHE A 6 -9.14 -21.37 6.94
CA PHE A 6 -9.11 -21.35 5.48
C PHE A 6 -10.25 -22.20 4.90
N GLU A 7 -10.36 -23.44 5.36
CA GLU A 7 -11.38 -24.38 4.90
C GLU A 7 -12.79 -23.85 5.16
N PHE A 8 -13.04 -23.34 6.37
CA PHE A 8 -14.32 -22.75 6.74
C PHE A 8 -14.70 -21.56 5.85
N LYS A 9 -13.79 -20.61 5.65
CA LYS A 9 -14.03 -19.45 4.77
C LYS A 9 -14.18 -19.85 3.30
N LEU A 10 -13.47 -20.89 2.87
CA LEU A 10 -13.58 -21.40 1.51
C LEU A 10 -14.96 -22.03 1.28
N CYS A 11 -15.48 -22.82 2.22
CA CYS A 11 -16.84 -23.34 2.17
C CYS A 11 -17.88 -22.23 2.01
N GLN A 12 -17.85 -21.22 2.90
CA GLN A 12 -18.76 -20.07 2.82
C GLN A 12 -18.69 -19.35 1.47
N THR A 13 -17.49 -19.25 0.88
CA THR A 13 -17.29 -18.58 -0.42
C THR A 13 -17.86 -19.41 -1.58
N LEU A 14 -17.94 -20.73 -1.44
CA LEU A 14 -18.39 -21.65 -2.48
C LEU A 14 -19.89 -21.96 -2.39
N GLU A 15 -20.50 -21.88 -1.20
CA GLU A 15 -21.95 -22.08 -0.97
C GLU A 15 -22.84 -21.14 -1.80
N GLY A 16 -22.33 -19.96 -2.18
CA GLY A 16 -23.04 -18.99 -3.02
C GLY A 16 -22.91 -19.20 -4.53
N LYS A 17 -22.30 -20.29 -5.02
CA LYS A 17 -22.01 -20.51 -6.44
C LYS A 17 -22.57 -21.85 -6.96
N ALA A 18 -22.83 -21.91 -8.26
CA ALA A 18 -23.45 -23.04 -8.95
C ALA A 18 -22.80 -24.40 -8.60
N GLU A 19 -23.61 -25.47 -8.60
CA GLU A 19 -23.24 -26.86 -8.21
C GLU A 19 -21.95 -27.39 -8.86
N ASN A 20 -21.57 -26.89 -10.04
CA ASN A 20 -20.34 -27.28 -10.75
C ASN A 20 -19.05 -26.66 -10.17
N ALA A 21 -19.15 -25.78 -9.16
CA ALA A 21 -18.02 -25.12 -8.49
C ALA A 21 -17.75 -25.66 -7.06
N VAL A 22 -18.51 -26.65 -6.61
CA VAL A 22 -18.42 -27.19 -5.25
C VAL A 22 -17.17 -28.08 -5.14
N LEU A 23 -16.20 -27.64 -4.34
CA LEU A 23 -15.13 -28.51 -3.87
C LEU A 23 -15.77 -29.60 -3.00
N GLN A 24 -15.54 -30.85 -3.38
CA GLN A 24 -16.12 -31.99 -2.68
C GLN A 24 -15.44 -32.17 -1.32
N SER A 25 -16.23 -32.48 -0.30
CA SER A 25 -15.67 -32.95 0.97
C SER A 25 -14.94 -34.27 0.75
N THR A 26 -14.03 -34.64 1.66
CA THR A 26 -13.32 -35.91 1.59
C THR A 26 -14.31 -37.09 1.50
N THR A 27 -15.36 -37.09 2.31
CA THR A 27 -16.40 -38.13 2.30
C THR A 27 -17.15 -38.21 0.97
N GLN A 28 -17.47 -37.06 0.36
CA GLN A 28 -18.12 -37.05 -0.95
C GLN A 28 -17.18 -37.57 -2.05
N GLN A 29 -15.90 -37.26 -1.96
CA GLN A 29 -14.91 -37.74 -2.91
C GLN A 29 -14.69 -39.25 -2.80
N ASP A 30 -14.65 -39.79 -1.59
CA ASP A 30 -14.55 -41.22 -1.34
C ASP A 30 -15.77 -41.97 -1.88
N GLN A 31 -16.97 -41.42 -1.68
CA GLN A 31 -18.20 -41.99 -2.25
C GLN A 31 -18.14 -42.04 -3.79
N LEU A 32 -17.65 -40.98 -4.44
CA LEU A 32 -17.52 -40.94 -5.89
C LEU A 32 -16.48 -41.93 -6.42
N LEU A 33 -15.41 -42.16 -5.65
CA LEU A 33 -14.43 -43.20 -5.96
C LEU A 33 -15.07 -44.59 -5.90
N GLU A 34 -15.80 -44.90 -4.82
CA GLU A 34 -16.52 -46.18 -4.71
C GLU A 34 -17.52 -46.37 -5.83
N ASP A 35 -18.29 -45.33 -6.16
CA ASP A 35 -19.30 -45.39 -7.22
C ASP A 35 -18.63 -45.65 -8.58
N LEU A 36 -17.52 -44.96 -8.89
CA LEU A 36 -16.75 -45.21 -10.12
C LEU A 36 -16.16 -46.63 -10.16
N LEU A 37 -15.65 -47.15 -9.04
CA LEU A 37 -15.16 -48.52 -8.96
C LEU A 37 -16.28 -49.53 -9.23
N LYS A 38 -17.46 -49.34 -8.62
CA LYS A 38 -18.67 -50.15 -8.89
C LYS A 38 -19.08 -50.07 -10.37
N ILE A 39 -19.09 -48.87 -10.95
CA ILE A 39 -19.47 -48.64 -12.35
C ILE A 39 -18.45 -49.25 -13.33
N ASN A 40 -17.17 -49.34 -12.94
CA ASN A 40 -16.14 -50.00 -13.73
C ASN A 40 -16.29 -51.53 -13.70
N SER A 41 -16.69 -52.11 -12.57
CA SER A 41 -16.90 -53.56 -12.42
C SER A 41 -18.23 -54.04 -13.00
N PHE A 42 -19.33 -53.30 -12.77
CA PHE A 42 -20.70 -53.77 -13.08
C PHE A 42 -21.36 -53.05 -14.26
N GLY A 43 -20.67 -52.07 -14.87
CA GLY A 43 -21.22 -51.23 -15.93
C GLY A 43 -22.10 -50.09 -15.42
N ALA A 44 -22.30 -49.07 -16.26
CA ALA A 44 -23.17 -47.94 -15.97
C ALA A 44 -24.65 -48.33 -16.20
N LYS A 45 -25.51 -48.08 -15.21
CA LYS A 45 -26.93 -48.45 -15.22
C LYS A 45 -27.87 -47.25 -15.13
N SER A 46 -27.36 -46.10 -14.67
CA SER A 46 -28.14 -44.88 -14.49
C SER A 46 -27.56 -43.69 -15.25
N THR A 47 -28.39 -42.66 -15.51
CA THR A 47 -27.94 -41.37 -16.06
C THR A 47 -26.83 -40.74 -15.21
N PHE A 48 -26.88 -40.93 -13.88
CA PHE A 48 -25.83 -40.48 -12.97
C PHE A 48 -24.49 -41.17 -13.27
N ASP A 49 -24.49 -42.49 -13.48
CA ASP A 49 -23.27 -43.27 -13.77
C ASP A 49 -22.62 -42.82 -15.08
N PHE A 50 -23.43 -42.59 -16.11
CA PHE A 50 -22.95 -42.06 -17.40
C PHE A 50 -22.35 -40.66 -17.24
N ASN A 51 -23.00 -39.79 -16.47
CA ASN A 51 -22.47 -38.45 -16.19
C ASN A 51 -21.16 -38.51 -15.38
N LEU A 52 -21.04 -39.44 -14.45
CA LEU A 52 -19.86 -39.62 -13.62
C LEU A 52 -18.67 -40.08 -14.45
N LYS A 53 -18.84 -41.14 -15.28
CA LYS A 53 -17.83 -41.61 -16.24
C LYS A 53 -17.41 -40.57 -17.27
N LYS A 54 -18.31 -39.64 -17.63
CA LYS A 54 -18.01 -38.54 -18.55
C LYS A 54 -17.09 -37.49 -17.92
N ARG A 55 -17.17 -37.29 -16.60
CA ARG A 55 -16.43 -36.24 -15.88
C ARG A 55 -15.13 -36.74 -15.25
N TYR A 56 -15.13 -37.97 -14.75
CA TYR A 56 -14.06 -38.49 -13.90
C TYR A 56 -13.60 -39.89 -14.31
N GLU A 57 -12.40 -40.21 -13.87
CA GLU A 57 -11.75 -41.52 -14.01
C GLU A 57 -10.97 -41.81 -12.71
N VAL A 58 -10.75 -43.09 -12.41
CA VAL A 58 -9.99 -43.52 -11.24
C VAL A 58 -8.59 -43.89 -11.69
N LEU A 59 -7.58 -43.39 -10.97
CA LEU A 59 -6.19 -43.74 -11.16
C LEU A 59 -5.66 -44.38 -9.88
N SER A 60 -5.24 -45.64 -9.97
CA SER A 60 -4.57 -46.34 -8.86
C SER A 60 -3.10 -45.94 -8.83
N VAL A 61 -2.70 -45.23 -7.77
CA VAL A 61 -1.31 -44.81 -7.53
C VAL A 61 -0.79 -45.59 -6.33
N GLY A 62 -0.07 -46.68 -6.59
CA GLY A 62 0.35 -47.63 -5.55
C GLY A 62 -0.86 -48.33 -4.93
N ASN A 63 -1.04 -48.20 -3.61
CA ASN A 63 -2.15 -48.78 -2.87
C ASN A 63 -3.33 -47.81 -2.65
N ALA A 64 -3.33 -46.65 -3.30
CA ALA A 64 -4.36 -45.64 -3.13
C ALA A 64 -5.00 -45.26 -4.46
N ASP A 65 -6.33 -45.27 -4.50
CA ASP A 65 -7.11 -44.81 -5.65
C ASP A 65 -7.32 -43.30 -5.57
N ARG A 66 -7.08 -42.61 -6.68
CA ARG A 66 -7.20 -41.16 -6.79
C ARG A 66 -8.17 -40.79 -7.90
N LEU A 67 -9.02 -39.81 -7.61
CA LEU A 67 -9.96 -39.27 -8.58
C LEU A 67 -9.24 -38.31 -9.52
N ILE A 68 -9.33 -38.56 -10.82
CA ILE A 68 -8.79 -37.68 -11.87
C ILE A 68 -9.92 -37.20 -12.77
N ARG A 69 -9.70 -36.04 -13.40
CA ARG A 69 -10.57 -35.58 -14.48
C ARG A 69 -10.41 -36.51 -15.69
N ARG A 70 -11.53 -36.91 -16.30
CA ARG A 70 -11.53 -37.73 -17.51
C ARG A 70 -10.65 -37.08 -18.60
N ARG A 71 -9.67 -37.84 -19.09
CA ARG A 71 -8.77 -37.41 -20.17
C ARG A 71 -9.53 -37.35 -21.49
N LYS A 72 -9.17 -36.38 -22.35
CA LYS A 72 -9.74 -36.30 -23.72
C LYS A 72 -9.03 -37.26 -24.66
N ASP A 73 -7.72 -37.39 -24.49
CA ASP A 73 -6.86 -38.31 -25.22
C ASP A 73 -6.30 -39.36 -24.23
N PRO A 74 -6.51 -40.66 -24.46
CA PRO A 74 -5.95 -41.72 -23.62
C PRO A 74 -4.41 -41.71 -23.53
N ASN A 75 -3.73 -41.14 -24.55
CA ASN A 75 -2.27 -41.04 -24.62
C ASN A 75 -1.71 -39.77 -23.95
N GLU A 76 -2.56 -38.95 -23.33
CA GLU A 76 -2.12 -37.78 -22.57
C GLU A 76 -1.45 -38.25 -21.26
N ASP A 77 -0.14 -38.01 -21.14
CA ASP A 77 0.68 -38.30 -19.96
C ASP A 77 0.39 -37.37 -18.77
N GLU A 78 -0.31 -36.24 -19.03
CA GLU A 78 -0.65 -35.26 -18.00
C GLU A 78 -1.97 -35.59 -17.28
N PHE A 79 -1.86 -36.14 -16.07
CA PHE A 79 -3.01 -36.38 -15.20
C PHE A 79 -3.40 -35.12 -14.43
N LYS A 80 -4.72 -34.81 -14.44
CA LYS A 80 -5.29 -33.75 -13.61
C LYS A 80 -6.11 -34.34 -12.48
N PHE A 81 -5.56 -34.26 -11.28
CA PHE A 81 -6.17 -34.75 -10.05
C PHE A 81 -7.31 -33.83 -9.57
N ILE A 82 -8.26 -34.43 -8.87
CA ILE A 82 -9.32 -33.73 -8.15
C ILE A 82 -8.90 -33.66 -6.68
N ALA A 83 -8.71 -32.45 -6.17
CA ALA A 83 -8.37 -32.20 -4.78
C ALA A 83 -9.60 -32.27 -3.90
N SER A 84 -9.48 -32.87 -2.71
CA SER A 84 -10.47 -32.70 -1.66
C SER A 84 -10.37 -31.30 -1.04
N LEU A 85 -11.42 -30.86 -0.36
CA LEU A 85 -11.42 -29.58 0.36
C LEU A 85 -10.19 -29.43 1.29
N LYS A 86 -9.84 -30.49 2.02
CA LYS A 86 -8.73 -30.50 2.99
C LYS A 86 -7.36 -30.33 2.32
N GLU A 87 -7.19 -30.85 1.11
CA GLU A 87 -5.92 -30.77 0.39
C GLU A 87 -5.70 -29.41 -0.28
N VAL A 88 -6.76 -28.64 -0.51
CA VAL A 88 -6.68 -27.38 -1.29
C VAL A 88 -5.72 -26.38 -0.65
N PHE A 89 -5.70 -26.28 0.68
CA PHE A 89 -4.79 -25.39 1.40
C PHE A 89 -3.32 -25.73 1.09
N ASP A 90 -2.94 -26.99 1.28
CA ASP A 90 -1.56 -27.46 1.09
C ASP A 90 -1.13 -27.38 -0.37
N ILE A 91 -2.03 -27.69 -1.30
CA ILE A 91 -1.73 -27.60 -2.74
C ILE A 91 -1.46 -26.16 -3.16
N VAL A 92 -2.31 -25.22 -2.74
CA VAL A 92 -2.13 -23.80 -3.08
C VAL A 92 -0.88 -23.26 -2.40
N LYS A 93 -0.63 -23.62 -1.14
CA LYS A 93 0.58 -23.28 -0.39
C LYS A 93 1.85 -23.74 -1.10
N ALA A 94 1.97 -25.04 -1.39
CA ALA A 94 3.13 -25.61 -2.05
C ALA A 94 3.38 -24.98 -3.44
N ALA A 95 2.31 -24.76 -4.22
CA ALA A 95 2.44 -24.11 -5.52
C ALA A 95 2.85 -22.63 -5.41
N HIS A 96 2.41 -21.93 -4.36
CA HIS A 96 2.74 -20.52 -4.12
C HIS A 96 4.18 -20.33 -3.63
N GLU A 97 4.65 -21.23 -2.75
CA GLU A 97 6.02 -21.25 -2.25
C GLU A 97 7.01 -21.65 -3.35
N ALA A 98 6.68 -22.66 -4.17
CA ALA A 98 7.53 -23.13 -5.27
C ALA A 98 7.81 -22.08 -6.35
N ILE A 99 6.94 -21.07 -6.50
CA ILE A 99 7.16 -19.94 -7.43
C ILE A 99 7.80 -18.72 -6.75
N GLY A 100 8.24 -18.84 -5.49
CA GLY A 100 8.82 -17.74 -4.72
C GLY A 100 7.83 -16.61 -4.46
N HIS A 101 6.57 -16.92 -4.15
CA HIS A 101 5.51 -15.92 -3.95
C HIS A 101 5.27 -15.00 -5.17
N GLY A 102 5.49 -15.51 -6.39
CA GLY A 102 5.38 -14.76 -7.66
C GLY A 102 3.98 -14.27 -8.06
N GLY A 103 3.02 -14.22 -7.12
CA GLY A 103 1.68 -13.68 -7.31
C GLY A 103 0.65 -14.67 -7.85
N GLY A 104 -0.63 -14.27 -7.78
CA GLY A 104 -1.75 -15.20 -7.95
C GLY A 104 -1.94 -15.79 -9.36
N LYS A 105 -1.49 -15.09 -10.41
CA LYS A 105 -1.55 -15.63 -11.78
C LYS A 105 -0.57 -16.79 -11.99
N LYS A 106 0.65 -16.67 -11.44
CA LYS A 106 1.67 -17.72 -11.52
C LYS A 106 1.28 -18.92 -10.65
N THR A 107 0.74 -18.68 -9.45
CA THR A 107 0.29 -19.76 -8.57
C THR A 107 -0.78 -20.61 -9.24
N ILE A 108 -1.84 -19.99 -9.80
CA ILE A 108 -2.91 -20.76 -10.43
C ILE A 108 -2.43 -21.49 -11.70
N ALA A 109 -1.52 -20.89 -12.47
CA ALA A 109 -0.93 -21.56 -13.63
C ALA A 109 -0.16 -22.81 -13.24
N LYS A 110 0.59 -22.78 -12.12
CA LYS A 110 1.30 -23.96 -11.59
C LYS A 110 0.33 -25.02 -11.08
N VAL A 111 -0.71 -24.62 -10.34
CA VAL A 111 -1.73 -25.54 -9.81
C VAL A 111 -2.47 -26.25 -10.94
N LYS A 112 -2.90 -25.52 -11.97
CA LYS A 112 -3.67 -26.07 -13.11
C LYS A 112 -2.95 -27.12 -13.96
N LYS A 113 -1.62 -27.25 -13.82
CA LYS A 113 -0.86 -28.33 -14.46
C LYS A 113 -1.18 -29.71 -13.86
N ARG A 114 -1.46 -29.76 -12.55
CA ARG A 114 -1.65 -31.02 -11.79
C ARG A 114 -3.07 -31.19 -11.26
N TRP A 115 -3.82 -30.10 -11.07
CA TRP A 115 -5.13 -30.12 -10.40
C TRP A 115 -6.20 -29.46 -11.26
N ALA A 116 -7.38 -30.08 -11.35
CA ALA A 116 -8.47 -29.60 -12.21
C ALA A 116 -9.51 -28.71 -11.50
N ASN A 117 -9.73 -28.91 -10.20
CA ASN A 117 -10.88 -28.33 -9.47
C ASN A 117 -10.52 -27.17 -8.54
N ILE A 118 -9.25 -26.76 -8.46
CA ILE A 118 -8.85 -25.62 -7.62
C ILE A 118 -9.26 -24.30 -8.27
N THR A 119 -10.05 -23.52 -7.52
CA THR A 119 -10.69 -22.29 -7.99
C THR A 119 -9.79 -21.05 -7.79
N GLN A 120 -10.16 -19.94 -8.43
CA GLN A 120 -9.46 -18.67 -8.28
C GLN A 120 -9.67 -18.08 -6.86
N GLU A 121 -10.81 -18.39 -6.26
CA GLU A 121 -11.28 -18.00 -4.95
C GLU A 121 -10.40 -18.63 -3.87
N ALA A 122 -10.21 -19.96 -3.91
CA ALA A 122 -9.29 -20.66 -3.01
C ALA A 122 -7.90 -20.03 -3.02
N ARG A 123 -7.40 -19.70 -4.22
CA ARG A 123 -6.13 -19.02 -4.38
C ARG A 123 -6.13 -17.58 -3.86
N TYR A 124 -7.19 -16.79 -4.11
CA TYR A 124 -7.28 -15.42 -3.60
C TYR A 124 -7.32 -15.40 -2.08
N LEU A 125 -8.12 -16.29 -1.50
CA LEU A 125 -8.24 -16.48 -0.07
C LEU A 125 -6.87 -16.78 0.52
N TYR A 126 -6.17 -17.81 0.03
CA TYR A 126 -4.84 -18.16 0.52
C TYR A 126 -3.84 -16.99 0.45
N ILE A 127 -3.72 -16.33 -0.70
CA ILE A 127 -2.74 -15.23 -0.90
C ILE A 127 -3.05 -14.02 -0.01
N SER A 128 -4.33 -13.77 0.31
CA SER A 128 -4.72 -12.67 1.20
C SER A 128 -4.17 -12.82 2.61
N PHE A 129 -3.94 -14.06 3.07
CA PHE A 129 -3.39 -14.40 4.39
C PHE A 129 -1.91 -14.81 4.35
N CYS A 130 -1.28 -14.84 3.17
CA CYS A 130 0.14 -15.15 3.07
C CYS A 130 0.98 -14.02 3.67
N GLU A 131 1.67 -14.32 4.77
CA GLU A 131 2.44 -13.36 5.54
C GLU A 131 3.53 -12.66 4.70
N HIS A 132 4.32 -13.43 3.95
CA HIS A 132 5.37 -12.88 3.07
C HIS A 132 4.80 -11.94 2.00
N CYS A 133 3.61 -12.23 1.45
CA CYS A 133 2.93 -11.33 0.52
C CYS A 133 2.39 -10.07 1.21
N HIS A 134 1.89 -10.20 2.44
CA HIS A 134 1.35 -9.10 3.21
C HIS A 134 2.43 -8.09 3.61
N GLN A 135 3.57 -8.58 4.12
CA GLN A 135 4.73 -7.75 4.47
C GLN A 135 5.32 -7.00 3.27
N LYS A 136 5.28 -7.57 2.06
CA LYS A 136 5.69 -6.84 0.83
C LYS A 136 4.69 -5.78 0.39
N LYS A 137 3.38 -5.97 0.63
CA LYS A 137 2.36 -4.97 0.29
C LYS A 137 2.39 -3.73 1.20
N SER A 138 2.76 -3.89 2.47
CA SER A 138 2.88 -2.74 3.40
C SER A 138 4.04 -1.79 3.03
N ARG A 139 4.98 -2.23 2.19
CA ARG A 139 6.05 -1.40 1.62
C ARG A 139 5.62 -0.51 0.44
N LYS A 140 4.32 -0.30 0.23
CA LYS A 140 3.89 0.84 -0.60
C LYS A 140 4.16 2.11 0.20
N VAL A 141 5.34 2.69 -0.02
CA VAL A 141 5.58 4.11 0.27
C VAL A 141 4.36 4.86 -0.28
N PRO A 142 3.67 5.70 0.53
CA PRO A 142 2.56 6.49 0.02
C PRO A 142 3.03 7.18 -1.26
N LYS A 143 2.30 7.02 -2.37
CA LYS A 143 2.49 7.88 -3.54
C LYS A 143 2.52 9.30 -2.99
N GLY A 144 3.63 10.01 -3.25
CA GLY A 144 4.06 11.18 -2.47
C GLY A 144 2.90 12.02 -1.98
N LEU A 145 2.89 12.35 -0.69
CA LEU A 145 2.04 13.41 -0.19
C LEU A 145 2.20 14.60 -1.13
N VAL A 146 1.19 14.85 -1.96
CA VAL A 146 1.10 16.08 -2.72
C VAL A 146 0.88 17.12 -1.64
N VAL A 147 1.97 17.73 -1.19
CA VAL A 147 1.92 18.93 -0.36
C VAL A 147 1.17 19.93 -1.22
N LYS A 148 -0.12 20.15 -0.90
CA LYS A 148 -0.88 21.20 -1.55
C LYS A 148 -0.08 22.49 -1.33
N PRO A 149 0.25 23.24 -2.39
CA PRO A 149 0.91 24.52 -2.23
C PRO A 149 0.11 25.36 -1.23
N VAL A 150 0.82 26.00 -0.30
CA VAL A 150 0.18 26.93 0.63
C VAL A 150 -0.55 27.99 -0.20
N GLN A 151 -1.86 28.15 0.01
CA GLN A 151 -2.63 29.18 -0.71
C GLN A 151 -2.63 30.46 0.12
N SER A 152 -2.17 31.55 -0.49
CA SER A 152 -2.26 32.92 0.03
C SER A 152 -3.32 33.66 -0.77
N HIS A 153 -4.32 34.25 -0.11
CA HIS A 153 -5.49 34.84 -0.78
C HIS A 153 -5.38 36.37 -0.96
N ASN A 154 -4.45 37.03 -0.25
CA ASN A 154 -4.20 38.47 -0.37
C ASN A 154 -2.77 38.82 0.07
N ILE A 155 -2.36 40.08 -0.15
CA ILE A 155 -1.02 40.59 0.17
C ILE A 155 -0.68 40.54 1.67
N PHE A 156 -1.66 40.56 2.57
CA PHE A 156 -1.42 40.51 4.03
C PHE A 156 -1.58 39.11 4.61
N SER A 157 -1.86 38.09 3.79
CA SER A 157 -2.27 36.77 4.30
C SER A 157 -1.11 35.97 4.86
N ARG A 158 0.04 35.97 4.18
CA ARG A 158 1.22 35.19 4.60
C ARG A 158 2.52 35.75 4.04
N CYS A 159 3.51 35.88 4.91
CA CYS A 159 4.89 36.16 4.53
C CYS A 159 5.84 35.13 5.16
N GLN A 160 7.00 34.94 4.56
CA GLN A 160 8.05 34.04 5.04
C GLN A 160 9.33 34.82 5.30
N ILE A 161 10.02 34.47 6.37
CA ILE A 161 11.34 35.00 6.73
C ILE A 161 12.35 33.86 6.71
N ASP A 162 13.49 34.12 6.08
CA ASP A 162 14.65 33.22 6.11
C ASP A 162 15.95 34.03 6.28
N LEU A 163 17.00 33.37 6.80
CA LEU A 163 18.33 33.94 6.98
C LEU A 163 19.35 33.21 6.09
N ILE A 164 19.91 33.94 5.13
CA ILE A 164 21.01 33.43 4.32
C ILE A 164 22.32 33.72 5.04
N ASN A 165 23.14 32.68 5.22
CA ASN A 165 24.44 32.77 5.88
C ASN A 165 25.54 33.13 4.87
N TYR A 166 26.22 34.26 5.10
CA TYR A 166 27.35 34.76 4.33
C TYR A 166 28.64 34.88 5.18
N GLN A 167 28.74 34.19 6.32
CA GLN A 167 29.90 34.28 7.21
C GLN A 167 31.24 33.93 6.54
N THR A 168 31.23 33.10 5.50
CA THR A 168 32.44 32.73 4.74
C THR A 168 32.87 33.78 3.72
N LEU A 169 31.98 34.73 3.39
CA LEU A 169 32.23 35.83 2.46
C LEU A 169 31.42 37.08 2.89
N PRO A 170 31.77 37.70 4.04
CA PRO A 170 31.05 38.85 4.54
C PRO A 170 31.37 40.12 3.74
N ASP A 171 30.43 41.07 3.74
CA ASP A 171 30.66 42.44 3.27
C ASP A 171 30.78 43.36 4.48
N GLY A 172 32.01 43.71 4.84
CA GLY A 172 32.32 44.38 6.10
C GLY A 172 31.86 43.57 7.32
N ASP A 173 31.02 44.18 8.16
CA ASP A 173 30.47 43.53 9.35
C ASP A 173 29.22 42.68 9.05
N PHE A 174 28.65 42.77 7.85
CA PHE A 174 27.43 42.06 7.47
C PHE A 174 27.74 40.62 7.08
N LYS A 175 27.20 39.69 7.85
CA LYS A 175 27.47 38.24 7.76
C LYS A 175 26.24 37.44 7.38
N TYR A 176 25.07 38.07 7.34
CA TYR A 176 23.81 37.42 7.03
C TYR A 176 22.91 38.35 6.20
N ILE A 177 21.97 37.75 5.47
CA ILE A 177 20.91 38.48 4.78
C ILE A 177 19.58 37.93 5.29
N MET A 178 18.76 38.79 5.88
CA MET A 178 17.36 38.47 6.13
C MET A 178 16.56 38.67 4.85
N THR A 179 15.80 37.66 4.50
CA THR A 179 14.81 37.72 3.43
C THR A 179 13.42 37.79 4.05
N TYR A 180 12.58 38.69 3.54
CA TYR A 180 11.17 38.76 3.86
C TYR A 180 10.39 38.67 2.54
N VAL A 181 9.66 37.57 2.36
CA VAL A 181 8.98 37.26 1.10
C VAL A 181 7.49 37.21 1.30
N ASN A 182 6.77 38.00 0.53
CA ASN A 182 5.32 37.92 0.45
C ASN A 182 4.90 36.67 -0.34
N HIS A 183 4.08 35.81 0.26
CA HIS A 183 3.70 34.56 -0.40
C HIS A 183 2.79 34.78 -1.62
N PHE A 184 1.98 35.85 -1.63
CA PHE A 184 1.03 36.14 -2.72
C PHE A 184 1.70 36.85 -3.89
N THR A 185 2.35 37.99 -3.65
CA THR A 185 2.96 38.80 -4.72
C THR A 185 4.35 38.34 -5.13
N LYS A 186 4.99 37.48 -4.31
CA LYS A 186 6.43 37.16 -4.39
C LYS A 186 7.34 38.37 -4.20
N PHE A 187 6.81 39.50 -3.73
CA PHE A 187 7.62 40.67 -3.38
C PHE A 187 8.60 40.30 -2.26
N CYS A 188 9.87 40.66 -2.44
CA CYS A 188 10.95 40.27 -1.56
C CYS A 188 11.67 41.52 -1.04
N VAL A 189 11.86 41.58 0.27
CA VAL A 189 12.69 42.59 0.95
C VAL A 189 13.92 41.89 1.50
N LEU A 190 15.09 42.45 1.23
CA LEU A 190 16.37 41.98 1.73
C LEU A 190 16.92 42.98 2.74
N ARG A 191 17.34 42.50 3.90
CA ARG A 191 18.00 43.32 4.93
C ARG A 191 19.35 42.70 5.30
N PRO A 192 20.46 43.43 5.16
CA PRO A 192 21.76 42.94 5.61
C PRO A 192 21.81 42.93 7.14
N LEU A 193 22.38 41.88 7.73
CA LEU A 193 22.52 41.75 9.18
C LEU A 193 23.96 41.43 9.56
N THR A 194 24.41 42.02 10.66
CA THR A 194 25.72 41.75 11.27
C THR A 194 25.70 40.49 12.13
N THR A 195 24.56 40.21 12.76
CA THR A 195 24.33 39.03 13.60
C THR A 195 23.01 38.34 13.30
N LYS A 196 22.90 37.06 13.68
CA LYS A 196 21.66 36.29 13.63
C LYS A 196 20.82 36.41 14.92
N ARG A 197 21.14 37.40 15.77
CA ARG A 197 20.50 37.54 17.08
C ARG A 197 19.07 38.04 16.93
N ALA A 198 18.20 37.65 17.86
CA ALA A 198 16.77 37.90 17.76
C ALA A 198 16.44 39.40 17.71
N GLU A 199 17.19 40.19 18.47
CA GLU A 199 17.00 41.63 18.61
C GLU A 199 17.22 42.39 17.28
N GLU A 200 18.28 42.06 16.55
CA GLU A 200 18.62 42.72 15.29
C GLU A 200 17.59 42.37 14.19
N VAL A 201 17.16 41.12 14.14
CA VAL A 201 16.13 40.67 13.18
C VAL A 201 14.77 41.26 13.53
N ALA A 202 14.39 41.30 14.81
CA ALA A 202 13.15 41.91 15.27
C ALA A 202 13.08 43.39 14.87
N THR A 203 14.17 44.12 15.07
CA THR A 203 14.29 45.53 14.68
C THR A 203 14.04 45.72 13.19
N ASN A 204 14.69 44.91 12.35
CA ASN A 204 14.51 44.98 10.89
C ASN A 204 13.10 44.54 10.45
N LEU A 205 12.50 43.58 11.14
CA LEU A 205 11.14 43.11 10.86
C LEU A 205 10.10 44.15 11.24
N LEU A 206 10.29 44.84 12.37
CA LEU A 206 9.42 45.92 12.82
C LEU A 206 9.40 47.07 11.80
N ASP A 207 10.56 47.46 11.27
CA ASP A 207 10.67 48.47 10.21
C ASP A 207 9.85 48.09 8.95
N ILE A 208 9.91 46.81 8.55
CA ILE A 208 9.09 46.28 7.46
C ILE A 208 7.60 46.37 7.80
N PHE A 209 7.20 46.02 9.04
CA PHE A 209 5.80 46.07 9.47
C PHE A 209 5.26 47.50 9.58
N LEU A 210 6.09 48.47 9.96
CA LEU A 210 5.69 49.87 9.99
C LEU A 210 5.56 50.46 8.58
N THR A 211 6.32 49.94 7.61
CA THR A 211 6.27 50.39 6.21
C THR A 211 5.09 49.78 5.44
N PHE A 212 4.87 48.47 5.58
CA PHE A 212 3.92 47.73 4.75
C PHE A 212 2.72 47.17 5.52
N GLY A 213 2.76 47.16 6.85
CA GLY A 213 1.83 46.42 7.71
C GLY A 213 2.32 45.02 8.05
N ALA A 214 1.82 44.48 9.17
CA ALA A 214 2.10 43.12 9.59
C ALA A 214 1.19 42.10 8.84
N PRO A 215 1.70 40.93 8.45
CA PRO A 215 0.89 39.88 7.85
C PRO A 215 0.07 39.15 8.92
N ALA A 216 -1.02 38.51 8.52
CA ALA A 216 -1.80 37.62 9.38
C ALA A 216 -1.00 36.35 9.77
N ILE A 217 -0.15 35.86 8.86
CA ILE A 217 0.71 34.70 9.13
C ILE A 217 2.15 35.03 8.76
N LEU A 218 3.06 34.88 9.72
CA LEU A 218 4.49 34.98 9.48
C LEU A 218 5.14 33.61 9.65
N GLN A 219 5.75 33.09 8.59
CA GLN A 219 6.45 31.83 8.64
C GLN A 219 7.95 32.07 8.85
N SER A 220 8.56 31.40 9.82
CA SER A 220 10.00 31.48 10.08
C SER A 220 10.63 30.09 10.11
N ASP A 221 11.75 29.94 9.42
CA ASP A 221 12.56 28.72 9.39
C ASP A 221 13.79 28.82 10.33
N ILE A 222 13.88 29.92 11.07
CA ILE A 222 14.90 30.18 12.07
C ILE A 222 14.50 29.42 13.34
N GLY A 223 15.47 28.79 14.02
CA GLY A 223 15.23 27.87 15.15
C GLY A 223 14.28 28.41 16.23
N ARG A 224 13.65 27.49 16.99
CA ARG A 224 12.57 27.81 17.96
C ARG A 224 12.90 28.91 18.98
N GLU A 225 14.17 29.10 19.29
CA GLU A 225 14.65 30.14 20.23
C GLU A 225 14.42 31.56 19.69
N PHE A 226 14.55 31.75 18.37
CA PHE A 226 14.30 33.02 17.70
C PHE A 226 12.82 33.43 17.76
N VAL A 227 11.96 32.43 17.57
CA VAL A 227 10.52 32.58 17.40
C VAL A 227 9.86 33.09 18.67
N ASN A 228 10.28 32.59 19.83
CA ASN A 228 9.60 32.91 21.09
C ASN A 228 9.81 34.35 21.55
N ALA A 229 11.02 34.91 21.38
CA ALA A 229 11.32 36.29 21.77
C ALA A 229 10.58 37.30 20.88
N VAL A 230 10.59 37.07 19.56
CA VAL A 230 9.95 37.95 18.58
C VAL A 230 8.42 37.89 18.65
N ILE A 231 7.83 36.69 18.87
CA ILE A 231 6.38 36.54 19.08
C ILE A 231 5.92 37.33 20.29
N ALA A 232 6.61 37.20 21.43
CA ALA A 232 6.16 37.78 22.69
C ALA A 232 6.00 39.30 22.57
N GLU A 233 6.92 39.97 21.88
CA GLU A 233 6.86 41.43 21.70
C GLU A 233 5.90 41.83 20.58
N LEU A 234 5.94 41.18 19.41
CA LEU A 234 5.12 41.59 18.26
C LEU A 234 3.63 41.24 18.42
N SER A 235 3.29 40.17 19.14
CA SER A 235 1.89 39.82 19.44
C SER A 235 1.16 40.87 20.28
N THR A 236 1.89 41.72 21.01
CA THR A 236 1.28 42.83 21.76
C THR A 236 0.82 43.97 20.85
N LEU A 237 1.54 44.20 19.74
CA LEU A 237 1.28 45.28 18.79
C LEU A 237 0.32 44.85 17.68
N TRP A 238 0.33 43.57 17.29
CA TRP A 238 -0.56 43.01 16.26
C TRP A 238 -1.24 41.72 16.73
N PRO A 239 -2.44 41.80 17.32
CA PRO A 239 -3.17 40.63 17.82
C PRO A 239 -3.52 39.59 16.75
N GLU A 240 -3.58 40.01 15.48
CA GLU A 240 -3.93 39.15 14.34
C GLU A 240 -2.72 38.38 13.76
N LEU A 241 -1.49 38.76 14.16
CA LEU A 241 -0.26 38.15 13.68
C LEU A 241 -0.06 36.76 14.30
N LYS A 242 -0.03 35.72 13.47
CA LYS A 242 0.27 34.34 13.87
C LYS A 242 1.60 33.90 13.31
N LEU A 243 2.53 33.52 14.18
CA LEU A 243 3.82 33.03 13.73
C LEU A 243 3.83 31.50 13.63
N VAL A 244 4.29 30.98 12.49
CA VAL A 244 4.32 29.56 12.17
C VAL A 244 5.77 29.14 11.95
N THR A 245 6.18 28.06 12.62
CA THR A 245 7.52 27.49 12.42
C THR A 245 7.51 26.36 11.43
N GLY A 246 8.53 26.35 10.57
CA GLY A 246 8.79 25.23 9.67
C GLY A 246 9.00 23.90 10.38
N ARG A 247 8.61 22.79 9.75
CA ARG A 247 8.98 21.47 10.26
C ARG A 247 10.49 21.28 10.08
N PRO A 248 11.24 20.93 11.15
CA PRO A 248 12.66 20.67 11.03
C PRO A 248 12.93 19.64 9.93
N ARG A 249 13.90 19.93 9.04
CA ARG A 249 14.39 19.03 7.98
C ARG A 249 13.36 18.65 6.89
N HIS A 250 12.35 19.50 6.64
CA HIS A 250 11.38 19.32 5.53
C HIS A 250 11.30 20.54 4.58
N PRO A 251 12.36 20.82 3.79
CA PRO A 251 12.40 21.97 2.87
C PRO A 251 11.27 21.93 1.81
N GLN A 252 10.81 20.73 1.44
CA GLN A 252 9.72 20.52 0.48
C GLN A 252 8.36 21.09 0.93
N SER A 253 8.14 21.28 2.24
CA SER A 253 6.89 21.86 2.75
C SER A 253 6.84 23.39 2.65
N GLN A 254 7.91 24.01 2.13
CA GLN A 254 8.21 25.42 2.32
C GLN A 254 8.74 26.11 1.04
N VAL A 255 8.68 25.41 -0.09
CA VAL A 255 9.31 25.87 -1.32
C VAL A 255 8.50 27.03 -1.92
N LEU A 256 9.00 28.25 -1.71
CA LEU A 256 8.63 29.45 -2.48
C LEU A 256 9.62 29.73 -3.62
N PHE A 257 10.83 29.18 -3.55
CA PHE A 257 11.87 29.34 -4.56
C PHE A 257 12.04 28.03 -5.34
N ASN A 258 11.15 27.80 -6.31
CA ASN A 258 11.45 26.96 -7.47
C ASN A 258 11.33 27.87 -8.69
N ALA A 259 12.47 28.37 -9.15
CA ALA A 259 12.69 28.86 -10.50
C ALA A 259 13.93 28.14 -11.04
#